data_AF-A0A938I797-F1
#
_entry.id   AF-A0A938I797-F1
#
_cell.length_a   1.000
_cell.length_b   1.000
_cell.length_c   1.000
_cell.angle_alpha   90.00
_cell.angle_beta   90.00
_cell.angle_gamma   90.00
#
_symmetry.space_group_name_H-M   'P 1'
#
loop_
_entity.id
_entity.type
_entity.pdbx_description
1 polymer ?
#
loop_
_entity_poly.entity_id
_entity_poly.type
_entity_poly.pdbx_seq_one_letter_code
_entity_poly.pdbx_strand_id
1 'polypeptide(L)'
;EAKSLKARVLVCHGGADTFIPEMAIKAFREPLDKAGTKYELIAYPGVVHSFTVPGADARNLPGMKYDKQADEDSWKRMTKLFAEQFKK
;
A
#
# COMPACT_ATOMS: atom_id res chain seq x y z
N GLU A 1 21.11 -0.30 -1.70
CA GLU A 1 19.86 -1.06 -1.55
C GLU A 1 18.76 -0.55 -2.48
N ALA A 2 18.23 0.67 -2.33
CA ALA A 2 17.20 1.21 -3.23
C ALA A 2 17.63 1.36 -4.71
N LYS A 3 18.86 1.82 -4.98
CA LYS A 3 19.39 1.95 -6.36
C LYS A 3 19.51 0.63 -7.14
N SER A 4 19.54 -0.50 -6.43
CA SER A 4 19.62 -1.83 -7.05
C SER A 4 18.24 -2.42 -7.35
N LEU A 5 17.17 -1.72 -6.98
CA LEU A 5 15.80 -2.18 -7.15
C LEU A 5 15.39 -2.09 -8.62
N LYS A 6 15.31 -3.24 -9.28
CA LYS A 6 14.85 -3.34 -10.68
C LYS A 6 13.33 -3.46 -10.81
N ALA A 7 12.66 -3.88 -9.73
CA ALA A 7 11.23 -4.11 -9.71
C ALA A 7 10.45 -2.79 -9.62
N ARG A 8 9.27 -2.76 -10.24
CA ARG A 8 8.27 -1.71 -9.99
C ARG A 8 7.57 -2.00 -8.67
N VAL A 9 7.44 -0.98 -7.83
CA VAL A 9 6.87 -1.10 -6.49
C VAL A 9 5.54 -0.38 -6.43
N LEU A 10 4.50 -1.07 -5.94
CA LEU A 10 3.20 -0.49 -5.61
C LEU A 10 2.96 -0.70 -4.12
N VAL A 11 2.64 0.37 -3.40
CA VAL A 11 2.26 0.35 -1.99
C VAL A 11 0.85 0.90 -1.86
N CYS A 12 -0.06 0.07 -1.37
CA CYS A 12 -1.43 0.44 -1.04
C CYS A 12 -1.58 0.45 0.48
N HIS A 13 -1.78 1.63 1.07
CA HIS A 13 -1.71 1.85 2.51
C HIS A 13 -3.00 2.47 3.04
N GLY A 14 -3.46 2.04 4.20
CA GLY A 14 -4.55 2.69 4.92
C GLY A 14 -4.05 4.00 5.54
N GLY A 15 -4.56 5.15 5.08
CA GLY A 15 -4.11 6.46 5.54
C GLY A 15 -4.51 6.81 6.98
N ALA A 16 -5.36 6.00 7.62
CA ALA A 16 -5.69 6.08 9.04
C ALA A 16 -5.15 4.87 9.82
N ASP A 17 -4.23 4.09 9.25
CA ASP A 17 -3.58 2.96 9.92
C ASP A 17 -2.66 3.47 11.03
N THR A 18 -3.02 3.19 12.29
CA THR A 18 -2.26 3.60 13.47
C THR A 18 -1.10 2.67 13.80
N PHE A 19 -0.98 1.51 13.15
CA PHE A 19 0.11 0.56 13.38
C PHE A 19 1.40 0.99 12.69
N ILE A 20 1.30 1.79 11.62
CA ILE A 20 2.45 2.27 10.87
C ILE A 20 2.61 3.78 11.07
N PRO A 21 3.66 4.24 11.79
CA PRO A 21 3.88 5.66 11.97
C PRO A 21 4.32 6.32 10.67
N GLU A 22 3.96 7.60 10.48
CA GLU A 22 4.35 8.38 9.30
C GLU A 22 5.88 8.41 9.07
N MET A 23 6.66 8.34 10.16
CA MET A 23 8.12 8.27 10.09
C MET A 23 8.59 7.03 9.31
N ALA A 24 7.91 5.88 9.45
CA ALA A 24 8.24 4.67 8.70
C ALA A 24 7.91 4.84 7.21
N ILE A 25 6.79 5.49 6.88
CA ILE A 25 6.42 5.81 5.49
C ILE A 25 7.45 6.74 4.86
N LYS A 26 7.90 7.75 5.60
CA LYS A 26 8.94 8.69 5.15
C LYS A 26 10.28 7.97 4.96
N ALA A 27 10.69 7.14 5.91
CA ALA A 27 11.91 6.35 5.82
C ALA A 27 11.90 5.36 4.65
N PHE A 28 10.72 4.90 4.23
CA PHE A 28 10.54 4.08 3.03
C PHE A 28 10.68 4.89 1.73
N ARG A 29 10.02 6.06 1.65
CA ARG A 29 10.01 6.91 0.45
C ARG A 29 11.35 7.57 0.17
N GLU A 30 11.98 8.13 1.20
CA GLU A 30 13.19 8.94 1.05
C GLU A 30 14.34 8.27 0.26
N PRO A 31 14.73 6.99 0.53
CA PRO A 31 15.75 6.32 -0.25
C PRO A 31 15.30 5.98 -1.68
N LEU A 32 14.00 5.73 -1.91
CA LEU A 32 13.45 5.45 -3.23
C LEU A 32 13.42 6.71 -4.11
N ASP A 33 13.02 7.84 -3.52
CA ASP A 33 13.04 9.16 -4.15
C ASP A 33 14.47 9.55 -4.50
N LYS A 34 15.42 9.43 -3.55
CA LYS A 34 16.85 9.69 -3.77
C LYS A 34 17.47 8.78 -4.83
N ALA A 35 16.95 7.57 -5.00
CA ALA A 35 17.40 6.62 -6.00
C ALA A 35 16.73 6.81 -7.37
N GLY A 36 15.71 7.67 -7.49
CA GLY A 36 14.89 7.80 -8.70
C GLY A 36 14.15 6.50 -9.06
N THR A 37 13.88 5.66 -8.06
CA THR A 37 13.23 4.36 -8.26
C THR A 37 11.76 4.56 -8.63
N LYS A 38 11.26 3.80 -9.59
CA LYS A 38 9.85 3.87 -10.00
C LYS A 38 8.97 3.14 -8.98
N TYR A 39 8.36 3.88 -8.08
CA TYR A 39 7.35 3.37 -7.15
C TYR A 39 6.08 4.22 -7.15
N GLU A 40 4.96 3.62 -6.75
CA GLU A 40 3.68 4.27 -6.51
C GLU A 40 3.25 3.97 -5.06
N LEU A 41 2.93 5.01 -4.29
CA LEU A 41 2.35 4.86 -2.96
C LEU A 41 0.98 5.54 -2.92
N ILE A 42 -0.05 4.74 -2.68
CA ILE A 42 -1.44 5.17 -2.52
C ILE A 42 -1.82 5.04 -1.05
N ALA A 43 -2.21 6.16 -0.45
CA ALA A 43 -2.74 6.21 0.90
C ALA A 43 -4.25 6.47 0.83
N TYR A 44 -5.05 5.52 1.32
CA TYR A 44 -6.51 5.63 1.31
C TYR A 44 -6.98 6.39 2.58
N PRO A 45 -7.53 7.60 2.45
CA PRO A 45 -7.92 8.40 3.61
C PRO A 45 -9.02 7.71 4.42
N GLY A 46 -8.88 7.70 5.75
CA GLY A 46 -9.87 7.07 6.65
C GLY A 46 -9.82 5.53 6.73
N VAL A 47 -8.98 4.89 5.92
CA VAL A 47 -8.82 3.44 5.89
C VAL A 47 -7.75 3.00 6.86
N VAL A 48 -8.03 1.97 7.64
CA VAL A 48 -7.16 1.46 8.71
C VAL A 48 -6.49 0.14 8.30
N HIS A 49 -5.88 -0.56 9.25
CA HIS A 49 -5.21 -1.83 9.00
C HIS A 49 -6.20 -2.94 8.59
N SER A 50 -5.71 -3.95 7.86
CA SER A 50 -6.50 -5.10 7.39
C SER A 50 -7.70 -4.75 6.50
N PHE A 51 -7.63 -3.65 5.75
CA PHE A 51 -8.71 -3.20 4.87
C PHE A 51 -9.09 -4.19 3.76
N THR A 52 -8.21 -5.12 3.40
CA THR A 52 -8.44 -6.20 2.41
C THR A 52 -8.98 -7.50 3.01
N VAL A 53 -9.26 -7.55 4.32
CA VAL A 53 -9.69 -8.77 5.00
C VAL A 53 -11.18 -8.67 5.33
N PRO A 54 -12.07 -9.37 4.57
CA PRO A 54 -13.49 -9.41 4.89
C PRO A 54 -13.71 -9.93 6.31
N GLY A 55 -14.47 -9.18 7.11
CA GLY A 55 -14.76 -9.53 8.50
C GLY A 55 -13.67 -9.14 9.52
N ALA A 56 -12.69 -8.32 9.14
CA ALA A 56 -11.74 -7.74 10.10
C ALA A 56 -12.44 -7.02 11.27
N ASP A 57 -13.57 -6.36 10.99
CA ASP A 57 -14.43 -5.71 11.98
C ASP A 57 -14.94 -6.66 13.07
N ALA A 58 -15.20 -7.93 12.73
CA ALA A 58 -15.74 -8.91 13.66
C ALA A 58 -14.75 -9.27 14.78
N ARG A 59 -13.46 -8.94 14.61
CA ARG A 59 -12.44 -9.16 15.64
C ARG A 59 -12.45 -8.09 16.73
N ASN A 60 -13.20 -7.00 16.57
CA ASN A 60 -13.27 -5.86 17.50
C ASN A 60 -11.89 -5.33 17.93
N LEU A 61 -10.91 -5.41 17.03
CA LEU A 61 -9.57 -4.89 17.29
C LEU A 61 -9.50 -3.42 16.86
N PRO A 62 -9.12 -2.49 17.76
CA PRO A 62 -9.00 -1.09 17.40
C PRO A 62 -7.95 -0.89 16.31
N GLY A 63 -8.29 -0.10 15.28
CA GLY A 63 -7.42 0.16 14.14
C GLY A 63 -7.41 -0.92 13.05
N MET A 64 -8.29 -1.93 13.13
CA MET A 64 -8.50 -2.91 12.06
C MET A 64 -9.96 -2.93 11.62
N LYS A 65 -10.19 -2.82 10.31
CA LYS A 65 -11.53 -2.79 9.72
C LYS A 65 -11.44 -3.10 8.24
N TYR A 66 -12.44 -3.83 7.73
CA TYR A 66 -12.59 -4.07 6.31
C TYR A 66 -13.06 -2.80 5.60
N ASP A 67 -12.42 -2.45 4.49
CA ASP A 67 -12.87 -1.38 3.61
C ASP A 67 -12.96 -1.91 2.18
N LYS A 68 -14.19 -2.13 1.73
CA LYS A 68 -14.47 -2.69 0.40
C LYS A 68 -13.93 -1.81 -0.74
N GLN A 69 -13.98 -0.48 -0.58
CA GLN A 69 -13.56 0.43 -1.65
C GLN A 69 -12.03 0.40 -1.81
N ALA A 70 -11.30 0.43 -0.70
CA ALA A 70 -9.84 0.32 -0.71
C ALA A 70 -9.36 -1.07 -1.12
N ASP A 71 -10.06 -2.13 -0.72
CA ASP A 71 -9.81 -3.50 -1.15
C ASP A 71 -9.91 -3.62 -2.68
N GLU A 72 -11.05 -3.24 -3.26
CA GLU A 72 -11.28 -3.30 -4.71
C GLU A 72 -10.32 -2.41 -5.50
N ASP A 73 -10.03 -1.18 -5.04
CA ASP A 73 -9.09 -0.29 -5.73
C ASP A 73 -7.65 -0.81 -5.67
N SER A 74 -7.22 -1.29 -4.50
CA SER A 74 -5.88 -1.87 -4.33
C SER A 74 -5.67 -3.10 -5.23
N TRP A 75 -6.70 -3.94 -5.35
CA TRP A 75 -6.69 -5.10 -6.25
C TRP A 75 -6.63 -4.70 -7.72
N LYS A 76 -7.40 -3.69 -8.13
CA LYS A 76 -7.36 -3.13 -9.49
C LYS A 76 -5.98 -2.56 -9.84
N ARG A 77 -5.34 -1.86 -8.90
CA ARG A 77 -3.98 -1.32 -9.10
C ARG A 77 -2.93 -2.43 -9.21
N MET A 78 -3.01 -3.45 -8.36
CA MET A 78 -2.13 -4.61 -8.41
C MET A 78 -2.25 -5.34 -9.75
N THR A 79 -3.48 -5.65 -10.17
CA THR A 79 -3.73 -6.33 -11.46
C THR A 79 -3.27 -5.48 -12.65
N LYS A 80 -3.47 -4.15 -12.60
CA LYS A 80 -2.94 -3.22 -13.61
C LYS A 80 -1.41 -3.26 -13.66
N LEU A 81 -0.73 -3.20 -12.51
CA LEU A 81 0.73 -3.28 -12.44
C LEU A 81 1.24 -4.58 -13.07
N PHE A 82 0.65 -5.72 -12.73
CA PHE A 82 1.02 -7.01 -13.31
C PHE A 82 0.76 -7.07 -14.81
N ALA A 83 -0.39 -6.57 -15.27
CA ALA A 83 -0.67 -6.47 -16.70
C ALA A 83 0.35 -5.60 -17.44
N GLU A 84 0.84 -4.51 -16.83
CA GLU A 84 1.89 -3.68 -17.42
C GLU A 84 3.27 -4.34 -17.42
N GLN A 85 3.64 -5.04 -16.34
CA GLN A 85 4.98 -5.64 -16.21
C GLN A 85 5.13 -6.98 -16.93
N PHE A 86 4.04 -7.74 -17.10
CA PHE A 86 4.07 -9.06 -17.73
C PHE A 86 3.48 -9.08 -19.15
N LYS A 87 3.11 -7.91 -19.70
CA LYS A 87 2.82 -7.79 -21.14
C LYS A 87 4.10 -8.14 -21.92
N LYS A 88 4.01 -9.16 -22.76
CA LYS A 88 5.05 -9.53 -23.73
C LYS A 88 5.18 -8.46 -24.80
#